data_AF-A0A7C5GFJ2-F1
#
_entry.id   AF-A0A7C5GFJ2-F1
#
_cell.length_a   1.000
_cell.length_b   1.000
_cell.length_c   1.000
_cell.angle_alpha   90.00
_cell.angle_beta   90.00
_cell.angle_gamma   90.00
#
_symmetry.space_group_name_H-M   'P 1'
#
loop_
_entity.id
_entity.type
_entity.pdbx_description
1 polymer ?
#
loop_
_entity_poly.entity_id
_entity_poly.type
_entity_poly.pdbx_seq_one_letter_code
_entity_poly.pdbx_strand_id
1 'polypeptide(L)'
;AKAVKLLLQKTNLKPKDIEAIGSHGQTLWHEPNSTYPFSMQLGDPSLLAVQTSITVVADFRAKDIAVGGQGAPFAPAFHAELFSHIPNCGVVNIGGMANLSVLSENIIGYDTGCGNVLMDMWIQEKKQLPFDRDGSWAKSGQINNQLLQKMLDDKYFRLEYPKSTGREYFNKNFLIKYLEQCDKISDKDIQATLLALSVKSIANEIKKFDIKTVLVCGGGAKNSYLMESLQSQFEDIVIDTTDSYGVSGDDIEAMIFAWFAYKRLCHEPIKLKTVTGAKKNTILGGIYATD
;
A
#
# COMPACT_ATOMS: atom_id res chain seq x y z
N ALA A 1 -8.15 12.26 -18.12
CA ALA A 1 -9.04 13.43 -18.23
C ALA A 1 -10.49 13.16 -17.80
N LYS A 2 -11.18 12.12 -18.33
CA LYS A 2 -12.58 11.84 -17.97
C LYS A 2 -12.81 11.70 -16.45
N ALA A 3 -11.94 10.97 -15.74
CA ALA A 3 -12.01 10.83 -14.29
C ALA A 3 -11.96 12.19 -13.55
N VAL A 4 -11.05 13.08 -13.96
CA VAL A 4 -10.94 14.44 -13.42
C VAL A 4 -12.22 15.24 -13.66
N LYS A 5 -12.76 15.22 -14.88
CA LYS A 5 -14.01 15.94 -15.22
C LYS A 5 -15.20 15.45 -14.38
N LEU A 6 -15.30 14.13 -14.18
CA LEU A 6 -16.34 13.54 -13.32
C LEU A 6 -16.16 13.95 -11.86
N LEU A 7 -14.91 13.99 -11.36
CA LEU A 7 -14.63 14.45 -10.00
C LEU A 7 -15.02 15.91 -9.80
N LEU A 8 -14.62 16.80 -10.72
CA LEU A 8 -14.99 18.22 -10.71
C LEU A 8 -16.51 18.42 -10.68
N GLN A 9 -17.24 17.66 -11.50
CA GLN A 9 -18.71 17.68 -11.51
C GLN A 9 -19.28 17.22 -10.16
N LYS A 10 -18.77 16.13 -9.61
CA LYS A 10 -19.23 15.58 -8.33
C LYS A 10 -18.98 16.54 -7.16
N THR A 11 -17.87 17.28 -7.19
CA THR A 11 -17.49 18.23 -6.12
C THR A 11 -17.96 19.66 -6.39
N ASN A 12 -18.62 19.92 -7.51
CA ASN A 12 -19.04 21.25 -7.95
C ASN A 12 -17.87 22.26 -8.01
N LEU A 13 -16.68 21.80 -8.41
CA LEU A 13 -15.49 22.62 -8.63
C LEU A 13 -15.27 22.84 -10.12
N LYS A 14 -14.61 23.95 -10.46
CA LYS A 14 -14.20 24.30 -11.83
C LYS A 14 -12.70 24.06 -12.00
N PRO A 15 -12.21 23.86 -13.24
CA PRO A 15 -10.77 23.71 -13.49
C PRO A 15 -9.91 24.81 -12.86
N LYS A 16 -10.36 26.07 -12.94
CA LYS A 16 -9.68 27.23 -12.34
C LYS A 16 -9.59 27.22 -10.81
N ASP A 17 -10.34 26.35 -10.15
CA ASP A 17 -10.31 26.21 -8.69
C ASP A 17 -9.22 25.18 -8.26
N ILE A 18 -8.56 24.53 -9.23
CA ILE A 18 -7.53 23.51 -9.03
C ILE A 18 -6.19 24.04 -9.53
N GLU A 19 -5.21 24.12 -8.64
CA GLU A 19 -3.86 24.57 -8.98
C GLU A 19 -3.13 23.58 -9.90
N ALA A 20 -3.16 22.29 -9.54
CA ALA A 20 -2.59 21.23 -10.37
C ALA A 20 -3.20 19.85 -10.10
N ILE A 21 -3.05 18.97 -11.08
CA ILE A 21 -3.29 17.53 -10.97
C ILE A 21 -1.96 16.83 -10.71
N GLY A 22 -1.89 16.04 -9.64
CA GLY A 22 -0.84 15.04 -9.48
C GLY A 22 -1.22 13.74 -10.19
N SER A 23 -0.56 13.42 -11.29
CA SER A 23 -0.84 12.21 -12.08
C SER A 23 0.31 11.21 -11.98
N HIS A 24 0.10 10.14 -11.24
CA HIS A 24 1.02 9.00 -11.25
C HIS A 24 1.14 8.37 -12.64
N GLY A 25 0.01 8.28 -13.35
CA GLY A 25 -0.11 7.45 -14.55
C GLY A 25 -0.28 5.96 -14.22
N GLN A 26 -0.05 5.12 -15.21
CA GLN A 26 -0.14 3.67 -15.11
C GLN A 26 1.25 3.06 -15.28
N THR A 27 1.80 2.43 -14.23
CA THR A 27 3.08 1.73 -14.36
C THR A 27 2.95 0.60 -15.37
N LEU A 28 3.80 0.64 -16.40
CA LEU A 28 3.97 -0.43 -17.38
C LEU A 28 5.26 -1.21 -17.12
N TRP A 29 6.33 -0.51 -16.71
CA TRP A 29 7.62 -1.12 -16.42
C TRP A 29 8.31 -0.44 -15.23
N HIS A 30 8.98 -1.22 -14.40
CA HIS A 30 9.71 -0.71 -13.25
C HIS A 30 10.97 -1.54 -13.05
N GLU A 31 12.13 -0.93 -13.30
CA GLU A 31 13.42 -1.62 -13.27
C GLU A 31 14.53 -0.70 -12.72
N PRO A 32 14.48 -0.37 -11.42
CA PRO A 32 15.45 0.55 -10.80
C PRO A 32 16.84 -0.07 -10.57
N ASN A 33 17.00 -1.39 -10.73
CA ASN A 33 18.23 -2.12 -10.41
C ASN A 33 19.01 -2.61 -11.66
N SER A 34 18.60 -2.21 -12.87
CA SER A 34 19.31 -2.58 -14.10
C SER A 34 20.56 -1.73 -14.32
N THR A 35 21.35 -2.06 -15.34
CA THR A 35 22.47 -1.22 -15.82
C THR A 35 22.03 0.20 -16.20
N TYR A 36 20.78 0.35 -16.64
CA TYR A 36 20.16 1.65 -16.99
C TYR A 36 18.85 1.82 -16.22
N PRO A 37 18.91 2.16 -14.93
CA PRO A 37 17.73 2.23 -14.06
C PRO A 37 16.62 3.12 -14.62
N PHE A 38 15.39 2.60 -14.68
CA PHE A 38 14.25 3.37 -15.15
C PHE A 38 12.92 2.89 -14.58
N SER A 39 11.89 3.71 -14.75
CA SER A 39 10.51 3.30 -14.61
C SER A 39 9.66 4.03 -15.65
N MET A 40 8.65 3.35 -16.17
CA MET A 40 7.78 3.86 -17.22
C MET A 40 6.33 3.85 -16.75
N GLN A 41 5.77 5.05 -16.63
CA GLN A 41 4.35 5.28 -16.36
C GLN A 41 3.68 5.83 -17.63
N LEU A 42 2.61 5.19 -18.08
CA LEU A 42 1.77 5.67 -19.18
C LEU A 42 0.72 6.66 -18.69
N GLY A 43 0.14 7.39 -19.64
CA GLY A 43 -0.87 8.43 -19.39
C GLY A 43 -0.28 9.79 -19.71
N ASP A 44 -0.39 10.21 -20.97
CA ASP A 44 0.17 11.45 -21.48
C ASP A 44 -0.27 12.66 -20.63
N PRO A 45 0.66 13.28 -19.89
CA PRO A 45 0.35 14.40 -19.01
C PRO A 45 0.05 15.70 -19.78
N SER A 46 0.61 15.88 -20.97
CA SER A 46 0.30 17.03 -21.85
C SER A 46 -1.14 16.92 -22.35
N LEU A 47 -1.54 15.73 -22.81
CA LEU A 47 -2.93 15.49 -23.20
C LEU A 47 -3.89 15.68 -22.02
N LEU A 48 -3.51 15.22 -20.82
CA LEU A 48 -4.30 15.42 -19.60
C LEU A 48 -4.45 16.92 -19.28
N ALA A 49 -3.36 17.69 -19.36
CA ALA A 49 -3.37 19.12 -19.08
C ALA A 49 -4.29 19.88 -20.05
N VAL A 50 -4.11 19.66 -21.36
CA VAL A 50 -4.95 20.29 -22.40
C VAL A 50 -6.42 19.91 -22.25
N GLN A 51 -6.73 18.62 -22.04
CA GLN A 51 -8.13 18.17 -21.96
C GLN A 51 -8.85 18.61 -20.70
N THR A 52 -8.14 18.92 -19.62
CA THR A 52 -8.72 19.34 -18.34
C THR A 52 -8.62 20.84 -18.10
N SER A 53 -7.74 21.54 -18.84
CA SER A 53 -7.38 22.95 -18.60
C SER A 53 -6.86 23.17 -17.18
N ILE A 54 -6.08 22.21 -16.68
CA ILE A 54 -5.42 22.24 -15.36
C ILE A 54 -3.98 21.80 -15.57
N THR A 55 -3.03 22.51 -14.94
CA THR A 55 -1.62 22.13 -14.91
C THR A 55 -1.46 20.70 -14.39
N VAL A 56 -0.61 19.89 -15.01
CA VAL A 56 -0.36 18.52 -14.58
C VAL A 56 1.07 18.40 -14.06
N VAL A 57 1.24 17.81 -12.89
CA VAL A 57 2.51 17.29 -12.43
C VAL A 57 2.49 15.77 -12.55
N ALA A 58 3.47 15.20 -13.27
CA ALA A 58 3.56 13.76 -13.52
C ALA A 58 5.01 13.28 -13.52
N ASP A 59 5.24 11.98 -13.78
CA ASP A 59 6.57 11.37 -13.84
C ASP A 59 7.38 11.50 -12.54
N PHE A 60 6.74 11.15 -11.42
CA PHE A 60 7.34 11.28 -10.08
C PHE A 60 8.51 10.30 -9.85
N ARG A 61 8.50 9.12 -10.50
CA ARG A 61 9.49 8.06 -10.22
C ARG A 61 10.84 8.32 -10.86
N ALA A 62 10.87 8.86 -12.07
CA ALA A 62 12.11 9.02 -12.83
C ALA A 62 13.17 9.82 -12.07
N LYS A 63 12.77 10.88 -11.36
CA LYS A 63 13.71 11.74 -10.64
C LYS A 63 14.34 11.06 -9.42
N ASP A 64 13.57 10.27 -8.67
CA ASP A 64 14.07 9.49 -7.53
C ASP A 64 15.09 8.44 -8.01
N ILE A 65 14.76 7.72 -9.09
CA ILE A 65 15.65 6.74 -9.73
C ILE A 65 16.93 7.40 -10.24
N ALA A 66 16.82 8.56 -10.90
CA ALA A 66 17.97 9.30 -11.42
C ALA A 66 18.96 9.76 -10.32
N VAL A 67 18.51 9.88 -9.07
CA VAL A 67 19.38 10.17 -7.91
C VAL A 67 19.76 8.92 -7.11
N GLY A 68 19.51 7.73 -7.66
CA GLY A 68 19.91 6.44 -7.10
C GLY A 68 18.89 5.79 -6.16
N GLY A 69 17.65 6.28 -6.12
CA GLY A 69 16.57 5.65 -5.38
C GLY A 69 15.90 4.53 -6.17
N GLN A 70 15.05 3.76 -5.50
CA GLN A 70 14.26 2.69 -6.12
C GLN A 70 13.04 3.21 -6.90
N GLY A 71 12.64 4.48 -6.73
CA GLY A 71 11.41 5.02 -7.33
C GLY A 71 10.13 4.53 -6.66
N ALA A 72 10.24 3.81 -5.54
CA ALA A 72 9.16 3.25 -4.72
C ALA A 72 9.74 2.73 -3.37
N PRO A 73 8.91 2.51 -2.34
CA PRO A 73 7.54 3.00 -2.18
C PRO A 73 7.51 4.50 -1.80
N PHE A 74 6.44 5.22 -2.16
CA PHE A 74 6.27 6.64 -1.81
C PHE A 74 5.36 6.87 -0.60
N ALA A 75 4.49 5.90 -0.29
CA ALA A 75 3.55 5.99 0.81
C ALA A 75 4.21 6.35 2.16
N PRO A 76 5.38 5.79 2.55
CA PRO A 76 5.96 6.11 3.85
C PRO A 76 6.27 7.60 4.05
N ALA A 77 6.73 8.30 3.01
CA ALA A 77 7.01 9.73 3.11
C ALA A 77 5.75 10.56 3.29
N PHE A 78 4.64 10.17 2.65
CA PHE A 78 3.36 10.85 2.81
C PHE A 78 2.67 10.50 4.12
N HIS A 79 2.76 9.24 4.56
CA HIS A 79 2.31 8.83 5.89
C HIS A 79 3.00 9.64 6.99
N ALA A 80 4.30 9.92 6.85
CA ALA A 80 5.02 10.79 7.77
C ALA A 80 4.48 12.23 7.75
N GLU A 81 4.23 12.81 6.57
CA GLU A 81 3.61 14.15 6.47
C GLU A 81 2.27 14.20 7.22
N LEU A 82 1.44 13.17 7.07
CA LEU A 82 0.11 13.12 7.67
C LEU A 82 0.15 12.84 9.17
N PHE A 83 0.96 11.88 9.62
CA PHE A 83 0.78 11.25 10.92
C PHE A 83 2.00 11.30 11.84
N SER A 84 3.14 11.91 11.44
CA SER A 84 4.29 12.04 12.35
C SER A 84 4.05 12.93 13.58
N HIS A 85 2.93 13.65 13.64
CA HIS A 85 2.49 14.35 14.85
C HIS A 85 1.96 13.38 15.93
N ILE A 86 1.65 12.13 15.56
CA ILE A 86 1.27 11.05 16.48
C ILE A 86 2.55 10.33 16.92
N PRO A 87 2.88 10.31 18.23
CA PRO A 87 4.08 9.67 18.72
C PRO A 87 4.04 8.15 18.47
N ASN A 88 5.17 7.56 18.10
CA ASN A 88 5.32 6.11 17.95
C ASN A 88 4.26 5.49 17.02
N CYS A 89 3.97 6.16 15.90
CA CYS A 89 2.93 5.76 14.96
C CYS A 89 3.47 4.83 13.86
N GLY A 90 2.73 3.78 13.57
CA GLY A 90 2.86 2.99 12.35
C GLY A 90 1.66 3.20 11.43
N VAL A 91 1.84 3.04 10.12
CA VAL A 91 0.73 3.01 9.15
C VAL A 91 0.80 1.72 8.36
N VAL A 92 -0.29 0.97 8.31
CA VAL A 92 -0.38 -0.29 7.56
C VAL A 92 -1.41 -0.16 6.45
N ASN A 93 -0.96 -0.24 5.19
CA ASN A 93 -1.89 -0.40 4.07
C ASN A 93 -2.13 -1.88 3.82
N ILE A 94 -3.38 -2.33 3.92
CA ILE A 94 -3.79 -3.71 3.65
C ILE A 94 -4.52 -3.77 2.31
N GLY A 95 -3.74 -3.78 1.24
CA GLY A 95 -4.19 -4.02 -0.13
C GLY A 95 -4.17 -5.50 -0.48
N GLY A 96 -3.76 -5.85 -1.71
CA GLY A 96 -3.44 -7.24 -2.05
C GLY A 96 -2.26 -7.76 -1.23
N MET A 97 -1.21 -6.95 -1.12
CA MET A 97 -0.11 -7.11 -0.18
C MET A 97 -0.31 -6.15 0.98
N ALA A 98 0.27 -6.48 2.13
CA ALA A 98 0.29 -5.58 3.27
C ALA A 98 1.67 -4.92 3.37
N ASN A 99 1.71 -3.61 3.63
CA ASN A 99 2.94 -2.85 3.84
C ASN A 99 2.84 -2.00 5.10
N LEU A 100 3.97 -1.89 5.80
CA LEU A 100 4.12 -1.13 7.03
C LEU A 100 5.01 0.08 6.77
N SER A 101 4.57 1.25 7.22
CA SER A 101 5.38 2.46 7.38
C SER A 101 5.60 2.71 8.86
N VAL A 102 6.85 2.80 9.30
CA VAL A 102 7.20 3.14 10.69
C VAL A 102 7.59 4.62 10.72
N LEU A 103 6.81 5.43 11.44
CA LEU A 103 6.98 6.88 11.50
C LEU A 103 7.90 7.23 12.67
N SER A 104 9.20 7.11 12.43
CA SER A 104 10.25 7.53 13.35
C SER A 104 11.12 8.62 12.72
N GLU A 105 12.21 9.05 13.39
CA GLU A 105 13.20 9.95 12.78
C GLU A 105 13.72 9.42 11.43
N ASN A 106 13.89 8.09 11.33
CA ASN A 106 14.19 7.39 10.09
C ASN A 106 12.92 6.68 9.62
N ILE A 107 12.29 7.23 8.59
CA ILE A 107 11.09 6.63 8.01
C ILE A 107 11.50 5.31 7.35
N ILE A 108 10.86 4.22 7.80
CA ILE A 108 11.05 2.86 7.28
C ILE A 108 9.76 2.45 6.59
N GLY A 109 9.86 1.79 5.44
CA GLY A 109 8.71 1.25 4.72
C GLY A 109 9.04 -0.02 3.97
N TYR A 110 8.23 -1.07 4.13
CA TYR A 110 8.43 -2.36 3.44
C TYR A 110 7.15 -3.22 3.48
N ASP A 111 7.12 -4.26 2.65
CA ASP A 111 6.01 -5.21 2.63
C ASP A 111 6.12 -6.24 3.77
N THR A 112 5.04 -6.43 4.52
CA THR A 112 4.98 -7.45 5.57
C THR A 112 4.64 -8.84 5.00
N GLY A 113 4.04 -8.87 3.80
CA GLY A 113 3.63 -10.09 3.09
C GLY A 113 2.29 -9.94 2.40
N CYS A 114 1.48 -11.00 2.42
CA CYS A 114 0.14 -10.96 1.87
C CYS A 114 -0.82 -10.12 2.73
N GLY A 115 -1.61 -9.27 2.08
CA GLY A 115 -2.79 -8.62 2.64
C GLY A 115 -4.02 -9.45 2.29
N ASN A 116 -4.84 -8.96 1.35
CA ASN A 116 -6.05 -9.63 0.89
C ASN A 116 -5.83 -10.64 -0.25
N VAL A 117 -4.67 -10.64 -0.93
CA VAL A 117 -4.49 -11.36 -2.21
C VAL A 117 -4.83 -12.86 -2.14
N LEU A 118 -4.40 -13.56 -1.09
CA LEU A 118 -4.68 -15.00 -0.95
C LEU A 118 -6.13 -15.27 -0.55
N MET A 119 -6.71 -14.42 0.31
CA MET A 119 -8.10 -14.51 0.74
C MET A 119 -9.07 -14.27 -0.43
N ASP A 120 -8.81 -13.23 -1.24
CA ASP A 120 -9.61 -12.88 -2.41
C ASP A 120 -9.53 -13.98 -3.47
N MET A 121 -8.32 -14.48 -3.72
CA MET A 121 -8.11 -15.61 -4.63
C MET A 121 -8.89 -16.85 -4.19
N TRP A 122 -8.84 -17.19 -2.90
CA TRP A 122 -9.48 -18.40 -2.38
C TRP A 122 -11.01 -18.31 -2.44
N ILE A 123 -11.59 -17.18 -2.02
CA ILE A 123 -13.05 -17.00 -2.09
C ILE A 123 -13.55 -16.88 -3.53
N GLN A 124 -12.77 -16.29 -4.42
CA GLN A 124 -13.09 -16.28 -5.85
C GLN A 124 -13.14 -17.70 -6.40
N GLU A 125 -12.17 -18.55 -6.05
CA GLU A 125 -12.13 -19.94 -6.50
C GLU A 125 -13.27 -20.79 -5.92
N LYS A 126 -13.63 -20.60 -4.64
CA LYS A 126 -14.60 -21.46 -3.94
C LYS A 126 -16.05 -20.99 -4.00
N LYS A 127 -16.26 -19.67 -4.08
CA LYS A 127 -17.61 -19.06 -4.02
C LYS A 127 -17.92 -18.14 -5.21
N GLN A 128 -16.96 -17.90 -6.11
CA GLN A 128 -17.09 -16.94 -7.21
C GLN A 128 -17.46 -15.51 -6.74
N LEU A 129 -17.03 -15.16 -5.53
CA LEU A 129 -17.16 -13.81 -4.99
C LEU A 129 -15.80 -13.09 -5.11
N PRO A 130 -15.78 -11.77 -5.35
CA PRO A 130 -14.53 -11.04 -5.56
C PRO A 130 -13.67 -10.91 -4.30
N PHE A 131 -14.28 -10.89 -3.12
CA PHE A 131 -13.61 -10.81 -1.81
C PHE A 131 -14.53 -11.30 -0.69
N ASP A 132 -13.95 -11.59 0.48
CA ASP A 132 -14.70 -11.99 1.68
C ASP A 132 -15.18 -10.76 2.45
N ARG A 133 -16.44 -10.39 2.21
CA ARG A 133 -17.05 -9.21 2.83
C ARG A 133 -17.03 -9.33 4.35
N ASP A 134 -16.45 -8.33 5.00
CA ASP A 134 -16.28 -8.22 6.46
C ASP A 134 -15.49 -9.38 7.10
N GLY A 135 -14.82 -10.21 6.29
CA GLY A 135 -14.17 -11.44 6.76
C GLY A 135 -15.18 -12.49 7.27
N SER A 136 -16.44 -12.41 6.84
CA SER A 136 -17.54 -13.23 7.36
C SER A 136 -17.31 -14.72 7.12
N TRP A 137 -16.76 -15.08 5.96
CA TRP A 137 -16.47 -16.49 5.65
C TRP A 137 -15.28 -17.00 6.46
N ALA A 138 -14.22 -16.21 6.58
CA ALA A 138 -13.09 -16.51 7.47
C ALA A 138 -13.56 -16.71 8.93
N LYS A 139 -14.44 -15.84 9.44
CA LYS A 139 -15.00 -15.91 10.80
C LYS A 139 -15.84 -17.18 11.04
N SER A 140 -16.40 -17.77 9.99
CA SER A 140 -17.20 -19.01 10.08
C SER A 140 -16.36 -20.30 10.17
N GLY A 141 -15.06 -20.19 9.89
CA GLY A 141 -14.09 -21.28 9.94
C GLY A 141 -13.31 -21.34 11.24
N GLN A 142 -12.45 -22.35 11.35
CA GLN A 142 -11.46 -22.50 12.40
C GLN A 142 -10.06 -22.42 11.79
N ILE A 143 -9.16 -21.73 12.47
CA ILE A 143 -7.76 -21.61 12.02
C ILE A 143 -7.10 -22.98 12.10
N ASN A 144 -6.55 -23.45 10.98
CA ASN A 144 -5.69 -24.63 10.97
C ASN A 144 -4.25 -24.22 11.34
N ASN A 145 -3.89 -24.41 12.62
CA ASN A 145 -2.59 -24.00 13.15
C ASN A 145 -1.39 -24.68 12.45
N GLN A 146 -1.54 -25.92 11.99
CA GLN A 146 -0.48 -26.62 11.27
C GLN A 146 -0.19 -25.95 9.92
N LEU A 147 -1.24 -25.65 9.15
CA LEU A 147 -1.12 -24.93 7.88
C LEU A 147 -0.58 -23.51 8.10
N LEU A 148 -1.10 -22.78 9.09
CA LEU A 148 -0.65 -21.44 9.43
C LEU A 148 0.86 -21.41 9.71
N GLN A 149 1.34 -22.31 10.58
CA GLN A 149 2.74 -22.36 10.96
C GLN A 149 3.64 -22.68 9.77
N LYS A 150 3.25 -23.65 8.93
CA LYS A 150 3.99 -23.98 7.70
C LYS A 150 4.12 -22.79 6.74
N MET A 151 3.06 -21.99 6.59
CA MET A 151 3.09 -20.79 5.75
C MET A 151 3.93 -19.68 6.36
N LEU A 152 3.84 -19.44 7.69
CA LEU A 152 4.68 -18.47 8.39
C LEU A 152 6.17 -18.84 8.38
N ASP A 153 6.48 -20.14 8.26
CA ASP A 153 7.86 -20.63 8.10
C ASP A 153 8.46 -20.44 6.71
N ASP A 154 7.68 -19.91 5.75
CA ASP A 154 8.21 -19.55 4.43
C ASP A 154 9.37 -18.53 4.53
N LYS A 155 10.34 -18.67 3.63
CA LYS A 155 11.56 -17.84 3.60
C LYS A 155 11.27 -16.34 3.57
N TYR A 156 10.16 -15.91 2.96
CA TYR A 156 9.85 -14.48 2.83
C TYR A 156 9.64 -13.81 4.19
N PHE A 157 8.94 -14.48 5.12
CA PHE A 157 8.65 -13.92 6.44
C PHE A 157 9.90 -13.84 7.33
N ARG A 158 11.00 -14.51 6.95
CA ARG A 158 12.31 -14.45 7.63
C ARG A 158 13.25 -13.39 7.08
N LEU A 159 12.88 -12.71 5.98
CA LEU A 159 13.69 -11.64 5.42
C LEU A 159 13.64 -10.40 6.32
N GLU A 160 14.80 -9.77 6.53
CA GLU A 160 14.90 -8.43 7.13
C GLU A 160 14.43 -7.36 6.13
N TYR A 161 14.02 -6.19 6.65
CA TYR A 161 13.80 -5.02 5.80
C TYR A 161 15.14 -4.42 5.35
N PRO A 162 15.22 -3.78 4.17
CA PRO A 162 14.14 -3.51 3.22
C PRO A 162 13.74 -4.75 2.40
N LYS A 163 12.43 -4.98 2.24
CA LYS A 163 11.86 -6.08 1.44
C LYS A 163 10.57 -5.66 0.75
N SER A 164 10.29 -6.22 -0.42
CA SER A 164 9.05 -6.02 -1.16
C SER A 164 8.62 -7.31 -1.86
N THR A 165 7.34 -7.43 -2.20
CA THR A 165 6.72 -8.61 -2.82
C THR A 165 5.45 -8.25 -3.57
N GLY A 166 4.97 -9.19 -4.39
CA GLY A 166 3.70 -9.05 -5.09
C GLY A 166 3.03 -10.39 -5.39
N ARG A 167 2.16 -10.34 -6.39
CA ARG A 167 1.38 -11.49 -6.87
C ARG A 167 2.26 -12.57 -7.51
N GLU A 168 3.47 -12.23 -7.93
CA GLU A 168 4.47 -13.18 -8.40
C GLU A 168 4.93 -14.14 -7.29
N TYR A 169 4.86 -13.73 -6.01
CA TYR A 169 5.19 -14.56 -4.86
C TYR A 169 3.94 -15.15 -4.19
N PHE A 170 3.04 -14.29 -3.71
CA PHE A 170 1.83 -14.69 -3.01
C PHE A 170 0.68 -14.95 -3.98
N ASN A 171 0.63 -16.17 -4.51
CA ASN A 171 -0.37 -16.63 -5.48
C ASN A 171 -0.86 -18.04 -5.18
N LYS A 172 -1.61 -18.61 -6.14
CA LYS A 172 -2.18 -19.95 -6.05
C LYS A 172 -1.14 -21.03 -5.79
N ASN A 173 0.02 -20.94 -6.44
CA ASN A 173 1.09 -21.93 -6.29
C ASN A 173 1.70 -21.87 -4.89
N PHE A 174 1.81 -20.67 -4.30
CA PHE A 174 2.20 -20.52 -2.89
C PHE A 174 1.26 -21.31 -1.98
N LEU A 175 -0.06 -21.14 -2.12
CA LEU A 175 -1.04 -21.82 -1.27
C LEU A 175 -1.04 -23.34 -1.48
N ILE A 176 -1.06 -23.79 -2.74
CA ILE A 176 -1.10 -25.23 -3.09
C ILE A 176 0.10 -25.97 -2.48
N LYS A 177 1.30 -25.40 -2.57
CA LYS A 177 2.55 -25.96 -2.01
C LYS A 177 2.38 -26.40 -0.55
N TYR A 178 1.62 -25.65 0.26
CA TYR A 178 1.40 -25.96 1.67
C TYR A 178 0.18 -26.84 1.92
N LEU A 179 -0.88 -26.69 1.12
CA LEU A 179 -2.07 -27.54 1.21
C LEU A 179 -1.78 -29.00 0.89
N GLU A 180 -0.92 -29.29 -0.08
CA GLU A 180 -0.52 -30.65 -0.46
C GLU A 180 0.14 -31.44 0.68
N GLN A 181 0.63 -30.75 1.71
CA GLN A 181 1.32 -31.36 2.85
C GLN A 181 0.42 -31.52 4.08
N CYS A 182 -0.87 -31.25 3.95
CA CYS A 182 -1.85 -31.28 5.04
C CYS A 182 -2.95 -32.29 4.70
N ASP A 183 -3.56 -32.86 5.74
CA ASP A 183 -4.83 -33.58 5.58
C ASP A 183 -5.91 -32.66 5.01
N LYS A 184 -7.02 -33.22 4.54
CA LYS A 184 -8.10 -32.44 3.94
C LYS A 184 -8.66 -31.41 4.93
N ILE A 185 -8.45 -30.12 4.65
CA ILE A 185 -8.98 -28.98 5.39
C ILE A 185 -10.25 -28.48 4.70
N SER A 186 -11.26 -28.05 5.46
CA SER A 186 -12.45 -27.46 4.87
C SER A 186 -12.15 -26.08 4.25
N ASP A 187 -12.89 -25.69 3.21
CA ASP A 187 -12.60 -24.43 2.50
C ASP A 187 -12.72 -23.18 3.41
N LYS A 188 -13.66 -23.21 4.37
CA LYS A 188 -13.83 -22.11 5.35
C LYS A 188 -12.67 -22.04 6.35
N ASP A 189 -12.09 -23.18 6.72
CA ASP A 189 -10.94 -23.23 7.63
C ASP A 189 -9.67 -22.78 6.91
N ILE A 190 -9.53 -23.08 5.61
CA ILE A 190 -8.47 -22.50 4.77
C ILE A 190 -8.63 -20.97 4.72
N GLN A 191 -9.84 -20.45 4.47
CA GLN A 191 -10.08 -19.00 4.49
C GLN A 191 -9.72 -18.36 5.84
N ALA A 192 -10.14 -18.97 6.95
CA ALA A 192 -9.79 -18.53 8.30
C ALA A 192 -8.27 -18.50 8.52
N THR A 193 -7.57 -19.52 8.02
CA THR A 193 -6.11 -19.65 8.12
C THR A 193 -5.38 -18.61 7.27
N LEU A 194 -5.90 -18.27 6.10
CA LEU A 194 -5.34 -17.21 5.24
C LEU A 194 -5.48 -15.82 5.87
N LEU A 195 -6.63 -15.52 6.49
CA LEU A 195 -6.78 -14.28 7.27
C LEU A 195 -5.79 -14.23 8.44
N ALA A 196 -5.66 -15.35 9.16
CA ALA A 196 -4.70 -15.46 10.26
C ALA A 196 -3.24 -15.27 9.80
N LEU A 197 -2.89 -15.72 8.59
CA LEU A 197 -1.56 -15.48 8.00
C LEU A 197 -1.29 -13.99 7.80
N SER A 198 -2.23 -13.24 7.23
CA SER A 198 -2.10 -11.79 7.04
C SER A 198 -2.01 -11.07 8.39
N VAL A 199 -2.88 -11.41 9.35
CA VAL A 199 -2.85 -10.84 10.71
C VAL A 199 -1.51 -11.11 11.41
N LYS A 200 -1.03 -12.36 11.41
CA LYS A 200 0.22 -12.73 12.10
C LYS A 200 1.44 -12.12 11.43
N SER A 201 1.51 -12.09 10.10
CA SER A 201 2.65 -11.49 9.40
C SER A 201 2.74 -9.98 9.64
N ILE A 202 1.61 -9.25 9.58
CA ILE A 202 1.55 -7.83 9.94
C ILE A 202 1.96 -7.62 11.40
N ALA A 203 1.36 -8.39 12.32
CA ALA A 203 1.62 -8.21 13.75
C ALA A 203 3.06 -8.51 14.14
N ASN A 204 3.69 -9.53 13.54
CA ASN A 204 5.09 -9.85 13.77
C ASN A 204 6.03 -8.71 13.36
N GLU A 205 5.72 -7.99 12.27
CA GLU A 205 6.53 -6.85 11.83
C GLU A 205 6.30 -5.61 12.71
N ILE A 206 5.05 -5.34 13.14
CA ILE A 206 4.77 -4.25 14.10
C ILE A 206 5.54 -4.44 15.41
N LYS A 207 5.60 -5.67 15.94
CA LYS A 207 6.28 -6.01 17.21
C LYS A 207 7.79 -5.76 17.21
N LYS A 208 8.41 -5.53 16.05
CA LYS A 208 9.84 -5.23 15.93
C LYS A 208 10.18 -3.78 16.30
N PHE A 209 9.18 -2.92 16.44
CA PHE A 209 9.37 -1.49 16.67
C PHE A 209 8.62 -1.03 17.92
N ASP A 210 9.07 0.09 18.49
CA ASP A 210 8.34 0.77 19.55
C ASP A 210 7.17 1.58 18.95
N ILE A 211 6.09 0.88 18.59
CA ILE A 211 4.85 1.45 18.06
C ILE A 211 3.78 1.39 19.15
N LYS A 212 3.02 2.48 19.30
CA LYS A 212 1.87 2.58 20.22
C LYS A 212 0.54 2.74 19.50
N THR A 213 0.56 3.28 18.29
CA THR A 213 -0.62 3.46 17.46
C THR A 213 -0.34 2.97 16.05
N VAL A 214 -1.23 2.16 15.50
CA VAL A 214 -1.19 1.70 14.12
C VAL A 214 -2.45 2.18 13.41
N LEU A 215 -2.26 2.98 12.36
CA LEU A 215 -3.35 3.41 11.49
C LEU A 215 -3.41 2.53 10.26
N VAL A 216 -4.56 1.92 10.02
CA VAL A 216 -4.78 0.99 8.91
C VAL A 216 -5.54 1.68 7.78
N CYS A 217 -5.07 1.50 6.55
CA CYS A 217 -5.73 1.96 5.33
C CYS A 217 -5.82 0.84 4.28
N GLY A 218 -6.40 1.14 3.12
CA GLY A 218 -6.66 0.16 2.06
C GLY A 218 -7.85 -0.74 2.34
N GLY A 219 -8.13 -1.67 1.41
CA GLY A 219 -9.34 -2.50 1.45
C GLY A 219 -9.48 -3.36 2.72
N GLY A 220 -8.37 -3.79 3.31
CA GLY A 220 -8.38 -4.58 4.54
C GLY A 220 -8.85 -3.80 5.78
N ALA A 221 -8.77 -2.47 5.79
CA ALA A 221 -9.32 -1.64 6.87
C ALA A 221 -10.85 -1.79 6.99
N LYS A 222 -11.52 -2.19 5.90
CA LYS A 222 -12.98 -2.43 5.86
C LYS A 222 -13.36 -3.86 6.25
N ASN A 223 -12.39 -4.75 6.44
CA ASN A 223 -12.65 -6.10 6.91
C ASN A 223 -12.71 -6.09 8.44
N SER A 224 -13.92 -6.01 8.99
CA SER A 224 -14.15 -5.90 10.44
C SER A 224 -13.53 -7.06 11.23
N TYR A 225 -13.62 -8.30 10.73
CA TYR A 225 -13.00 -9.45 11.40
C TYR A 225 -11.47 -9.43 11.34
N LEU A 226 -10.88 -8.93 10.24
CA LEU A 226 -9.44 -8.72 10.15
C LEU A 226 -8.97 -7.68 11.17
N MET A 227 -9.67 -6.54 11.27
CA MET A 227 -9.34 -5.47 12.21
C MET A 227 -9.46 -5.95 13.66
N GLU A 228 -10.54 -6.67 14.00
CA GLU A 228 -10.73 -7.33 15.30
C GLU A 228 -9.59 -8.30 15.61
N SER A 229 -9.26 -9.17 14.65
CA SER A 229 -8.19 -10.16 14.78
C SER A 229 -6.82 -9.52 14.93
N LEU A 230 -6.55 -8.40 14.24
CA LEU A 230 -5.30 -7.65 14.34
C LEU A 230 -5.18 -6.94 15.69
N GLN A 231 -6.23 -6.28 16.17
CA GLN A 231 -6.25 -5.66 17.50
C GLN A 231 -5.99 -6.71 18.59
N SER A 232 -6.53 -7.92 18.47
CA SER A 232 -6.29 -9.00 19.44
C SER A 232 -4.83 -9.47 19.56
N GLN A 233 -3.94 -9.05 18.64
CA GLN A 233 -2.51 -9.39 18.70
C GLN A 233 -1.72 -8.53 19.69
N PHE A 234 -2.34 -7.51 20.27
CA PHE A 234 -1.69 -6.48 21.08
C PHE A 234 -2.55 -6.09 22.29
N GLU A 235 -1.90 -5.97 23.45
CA GLU A 235 -2.51 -5.42 24.67
C GLU A 235 -2.30 -3.90 24.76
N ASP A 236 -1.10 -3.43 24.36
CA ASP A 236 -0.67 -2.03 24.55
C ASP A 236 -0.57 -1.21 23.24
N ILE A 237 -1.04 -1.74 22.11
CA ILE A 237 -1.04 -1.05 20.81
C ILE A 237 -2.47 -0.82 20.36
N VAL A 238 -2.78 0.43 20.03
CA VAL A 238 -4.07 0.82 19.46
C VAL A 238 -4.04 0.59 17.95
N ILE A 239 -4.95 -0.23 17.45
CA ILE A 239 -5.21 -0.39 16.01
C ILE A 239 -6.45 0.44 15.66
N ASP A 240 -6.29 1.39 14.75
CA ASP A 240 -7.39 2.22 14.24
C ASP A 240 -7.27 2.39 12.73
N THR A 241 -8.24 3.04 12.10
CA THR A 241 -8.21 3.36 10.67
C THR A 241 -7.66 4.76 10.44
N THR A 242 -7.11 5.03 9.26
CA THR A 242 -6.78 6.41 8.87
C THR A 242 -8.03 7.29 8.80
N ASP A 243 -9.20 6.71 8.48
CA ASP A 243 -10.49 7.40 8.42
C ASP A 243 -10.89 8.01 9.76
N SER A 244 -10.65 7.30 10.88
CA SER A 244 -10.85 7.80 12.25
C SER A 244 -9.99 9.03 12.56
N TYR A 245 -8.92 9.26 11.80
CA TYR A 245 -8.00 10.40 11.90
C TYR A 245 -8.22 11.43 10.78
N GLY A 246 -9.36 11.36 10.09
CA GLY A 246 -9.77 12.34 9.08
C GLY A 246 -9.14 12.13 7.70
N VAL A 247 -8.48 11.00 7.46
CA VAL A 247 -7.85 10.67 6.18
C VAL A 247 -8.47 9.39 5.62
N SER A 248 -9.27 9.53 4.56
CA SER A 248 -9.90 8.40 3.86
C SER A 248 -8.87 7.35 3.44
N GLY A 249 -9.01 6.13 3.94
CA GLY A 249 -8.13 5.00 3.60
C GLY A 249 -8.24 4.56 2.14
N ASP A 250 -9.34 4.90 1.45
CA ASP A 250 -9.51 4.67 0.01
C ASP A 250 -8.77 5.71 -0.84
N ASP A 251 -8.69 6.96 -0.34
CA ASP A 251 -8.15 8.08 -1.11
C ASP A 251 -6.66 8.33 -0.82
N ILE A 252 -6.12 7.78 0.27
CA ILE A 252 -4.77 8.09 0.76
C ILE A 252 -3.68 7.88 -0.29
N GLU A 253 -3.80 6.85 -1.15
CA GLU A 253 -2.85 6.63 -2.25
C GLU A 253 -2.94 7.71 -3.33
N ALA A 254 -4.16 8.17 -3.66
CA ALA A 254 -4.35 9.27 -4.62
C ALA A 254 -3.86 10.60 -4.03
N MET A 255 -4.04 10.80 -2.72
CA MET A 255 -3.56 11.97 -1.99
C MET A 255 -2.03 12.12 -2.05
N ILE A 256 -1.27 11.03 -2.10
CA ILE A 256 0.20 11.07 -2.29
C ILE A 256 0.56 11.90 -3.53
N PHE A 257 -0.12 11.67 -4.65
CA PHE A 257 0.22 12.32 -5.90
C PHE A 257 -0.25 13.76 -5.94
N ALA A 258 -1.41 14.07 -5.35
CA ALA A 258 -1.82 15.46 -5.12
C ALA A 258 -0.79 16.22 -4.26
N TRP A 259 -0.29 15.59 -3.19
CA TRP A 259 0.76 16.14 -2.34
C TRP A 259 2.08 16.32 -3.09
N PHE A 260 2.47 15.37 -3.95
CA PHE A 260 3.67 15.54 -4.79
C PHE A 260 3.54 16.69 -5.79
N ALA A 261 2.36 16.88 -6.38
CA ALA A 261 2.10 18.05 -7.22
C ALA A 261 2.27 19.35 -6.43
N TYR A 262 1.69 19.41 -5.22
CA TYR A 262 1.89 20.54 -4.31
C TYR A 262 3.37 20.78 -3.99
N LYS A 263 4.12 19.75 -3.57
CA LYS A 263 5.56 19.85 -3.27
C LYS A 263 6.36 20.31 -4.48
N ARG A 264 6.02 19.85 -5.69
CA ARG A 264 6.65 20.28 -6.94
C ARG A 264 6.45 21.78 -7.19
N LEU A 265 5.22 22.28 -7.05
CA LEU A 265 4.90 23.69 -7.26
C LEU A 265 5.53 24.59 -6.20
N CYS A 266 5.55 24.15 -4.95
CA CYS A 266 6.21 24.87 -3.84
C CYS A 266 7.74 24.73 -3.83
N HIS A 267 8.33 23.98 -4.76
CA HIS A 267 9.76 23.71 -4.83
C HIS A 267 10.32 23.02 -3.57
N GLU A 268 9.52 22.18 -2.93
CA GLU A 268 9.88 21.47 -1.71
C GLU A 268 10.35 20.03 -2.01
N PRO A 269 11.50 19.60 -1.47
CA PRO A 269 11.96 18.23 -1.63
C PRO A 269 11.19 17.26 -0.75
N ILE A 270 11.03 16.02 -1.21
CA ILE A 270 10.38 14.94 -0.45
C ILE A 270 11.45 14.10 0.26
N LYS A 271 11.20 13.74 1.52
CA LYS A 271 12.10 12.93 2.36
C LYS A 271 12.10 11.46 1.94
N LEU A 272 12.82 11.13 0.85
CA LEU A 272 12.89 9.77 0.29
C LEU A 272 14.22 9.07 0.53
N LYS A 273 15.27 9.77 0.98
CA LYS A 273 16.61 9.18 1.18
C LYS A 273 16.60 7.89 2.02
N THR A 274 15.87 7.88 3.14
CA THR A 274 15.78 6.72 4.03
C THR A 274 14.76 5.68 3.57
N VAL A 275 13.91 6.02 2.59
CA VAL A 275 12.80 5.18 2.12
C VAL A 275 13.20 4.42 0.85
N THR A 276 13.67 5.15 -0.18
CA THR A 276 13.95 4.60 -1.50
C THR A 276 15.44 4.30 -1.71
N GLY A 277 16.32 4.71 -0.79
CA GLY A 277 17.77 4.61 -0.95
C GLY A 277 18.39 5.72 -1.82
N ALA A 278 17.61 6.73 -2.23
CA ALA A 278 18.10 7.88 -2.98
C ALA A 278 19.26 8.59 -2.28
N LYS A 279 20.27 9.06 -3.03
CA LYS A 279 21.44 9.73 -2.47
C LYS A 279 21.10 11.04 -1.75
N LYS A 280 20.00 11.68 -2.15
CA LYS A 280 19.50 12.93 -1.57
C LYS A 280 17.98 13.02 -1.70
N ASN A 281 17.36 13.78 -0.81
CA ASN A 281 15.98 14.22 -0.98
C ASN A 281 15.90 15.15 -2.19
N THR A 282 14.85 15.00 -2.99
CA THR A 282 14.69 15.75 -4.25
C THR A 282 13.24 16.16 -4.44
N ILE A 283 13.05 17.20 -5.24
CA ILE A 283 11.75 17.57 -5.79
C ILE A 283 11.44 16.57 -6.91
N LEU A 284 10.23 16.00 -6.92
CA LEU A 284 9.79 15.01 -7.90
C LEU A 284 8.83 15.61 -8.93
N GLY A 285 8.73 14.96 -10.08
CA GLY A 285 7.76 15.25 -11.14
C GLY A 285 8.13 16.39 -12.09
N GLY A 286 7.67 16.26 -13.34
CA GLY A 286 7.68 17.30 -14.37
C GLY A 286 6.38 18.09 -14.36
N ILE A 287 6.44 19.39 -14.70
CA ILE A 287 5.27 20.25 -14.85
C ILE A 287 4.91 20.29 -16.34
N TYR A 288 3.64 20.05 -16.63
CA TYR A 288 3.06 20.09 -17.96
C TYR A 288 1.99 21.17 -17.96
N ALA A 289 2.28 22.25 -18.68
CA ALA A 289 1.41 23.41 -18.80
C ALA A 289 0.19 23.10 -19.68
N THR A 290 -0.81 23.98 -19.63
CA THR A 290 -2.05 23.84 -20.40
C THR A 290 -1.95 24.37 -21.83
N ASP A 291 -0.91 25.14 -22.15
CA ASP A 291 -0.65 25.88 -23.39
C ASP A 291 0.61 25.44 -24.15
#